data_AF-A0A0Q9AXC4-F1
#
_entry.id   AF-A0A0Q9AXC4-F1
#
_cell.length_a   1.000
_cell.length_b   1.000
_cell.length_c   1.000
_cell.angle_alpha   90.00
_cell.angle_beta   90.00
_cell.angle_gamma   90.00
#
_symmetry.space_group_name_H-M   'P 1'
#
loop_
_entity.id
_entity.type
_entity.pdbx_description
1 polymer ?
#
loop_
_entity_poly.entity_id
_entity_poly.type
_entity_poly.pdbx_seq_one_letter_code
_entity_poly.pdbx_strand_id
1 'polypeptide(L)'
;MSAAVVLAVVPTAAQADGIEDGAPLVAAENEIIDQLASLGWPGQDPENFYPGAGAHADSATATVVWGTPGNPSSYQVEAKCAQFLTASMKHAYSWATDAWFTSGIGFRSPTSEQYYDAFTDTSAGGALDDMSDHVDRPSAQRVSDLHAGSVIAVKYLDGSDGGATGHMMVVQSVAPFERDGNSATQEYAVRVSDSTSAPHGVAYSSKTSPHWAFRDTRVEGSPGLATKEWSGAGRGTIFIQADALTGRPTGHWWGRNEAAFHTVADRPMVFVDITR
;
A
#
# COMPACT_ATOMS: atom_id res chain seq x y z
N MET A 1 30.82 26.83 -4.49
CA MET A 1 29.42 26.63 -4.90
C MET A 1 29.37 25.32 -5.66
N SER A 2 28.95 24.23 -5.01
CA SER A 2 28.80 22.93 -5.68
C SER A 2 27.45 22.90 -6.37
N ALA A 3 27.46 22.70 -7.69
CA ALA A 3 26.26 22.46 -8.46
C ALA A 3 25.75 21.06 -8.14
N ALA A 4 24.53 20.97 -7.61
CA ALA A 4 23.81 19.70 -7.50
C ALA A 4 23.52 19.21 -8.92
N VAL A 5 24.15 18.12 -9.32
CA VAL A 5 23.80 17.40 -10.55
C VAL A 5 22.52 16.64 -10.25
N VAL A 6 21.39 17.13 -10.79
CA VAL A 6 20.16 16.35 -10.84
C VAL A 6 20.34 15.33 -11.95
N LEU A 7 20.72 14.11 -11.57
CA LEU A 7 20.71 12.97 -12.50
C LEU A 7 19.23 12.65 -12.77
N ALA A 8 18.74 13.00 -13.96
CA ALA A 8 17.46 12.52 -14.44
C ALA A 8 17.62 11.02 -14.71
N VAL A 9 17.11 10.18 -13.80
CA VAL A 9 17.02 8.74 -14.00
C VAL A 9 15.91 8.50 -15.00
N VAL A 10 16.29 8.06 -16.21
CA VAL A 10 15.34 7.58 -17.21
C VAL A 10 14.93 6.16 -16.79
N PRO A 11 13.63 5.85 -16.69
CA PRO A 11 13.19 4.50 -16.32
C PRO A 11 13.69 3.48 -17.35
N THR A 12 14.01 2.27 -16.88
CA THR A 12 14.35 1.14 -17.76
C THR A 12 13.11 0.59 -18.44
N ALA A 13 13.27 -0.15 -19.55
CA ALA A 13 12.13 -0.70 -20.29
C ALA A 13 11.24 -1.62 -19.43
N ALA A 14 11.84 -2.50 -18.60
CA ALA A 14 11.09 -3.36 -17.68
C ALA A 14 10.29 -2.56 -16.64
N GLN A 15 10.84 -1.45 -16.13
CA GLN A 15 10.10 -0.55 -15.24
C GLN A 15 8.99 0.22 -15.98
N ALA A 16 9.19 0.56 -17.25
CA ALA A 16 8.16 1.22 -18.05
C ALA A 16 6.99 0.26 -18.35
N ASP A 17 7.28 -0.99 -18.69
CA ASP A 17 6.26 -2.02 -18.93
C ASP A 17 5.46 -2.30 -17.63
N GLY A 18 6.13 -2.46 -16.48
CA GLY A 18 5.47 -2.61 -15.18
C GLY A 18 4.57 -1.42 -14.80
N ILE A 19 4.98 -0.18 -15.14
CA ILE A 19 4.15 1.03 -14.94
C ILE A 19 2.87 0.98 -15.78
N GLU A 20 2.94 0.56 -17.05
CA GLU A 20 1.75 0.47 -17.91
C GLU A 20 0.80 -0.66 -17.45
N ASP A 21 1.38 -1.74 -16.97
CA ASP A 21 0.68 -2.92 -16.50
C ASP A 21 -0.03 -2.72 -15.16
N GLY A 22 0.62 -2.04 -14.21
CA GLY A 22 0.05 -1.70 -12.89
C GLY A 22 -0.91 -0.50 -12.91
N ALA A 23 -0.95 0.28 -13.99
CA ALA A 23 -1.81 1.46 -14.12
C ALA A 23 -3.32 1.21 -13.87
N PRO A 24 -3.94 0.10 -14.33
CA PRO A 24 -5.34 -0.20 -14.04
C PRO A 24 -5.61 -0.39 -12.54
N LEU A 25 -4.71 -1.03 -11.79
CA LEU A 25 -4.85 -1.18 -10.34
C LEU A 25 -4.81 0.17 -9.63
N VAL A 26 -3.85 1.02 -10.00
CA VAL A 26 -3.75 2.39 -9.49
C VAL A 26 -5.00 3.19 -9.80
N ALA A 27 -5.53 3.08 -11.03
CA ALA A 27 -6.75 3.76 -11.44
C ALA A 27 -7.97 3.30 -10.63
N ALA A 28 -8.12 1.99 -10.41
CA ALA A 28 -9.23 1.42 -9.65
C ALA A 28 -9.27 1.91 -8.19
N GLU A 29 -8.12 1.91 -7.52
CA GLU A 29 -8.02 2.44 -6.14
C GLU A 29 -8.20 3.95 -6.10
N ASN A 30 -7.64 4.67 -7.07
CA ASN A 30 -7.78 6.11 -7.13
C ASN A 30 -9.22 6.54 -7.38
N GLU A 31 -9.95 5.86 -8.26
CA GLU A 31 -11.36 6.13 -8.51
C GLU A 31 -12.16 6.09 -7.21
N ILE A 32 -12.16 4.95 -6.51
CA ILE A 32 -13.01 4.77 -5.33
C ILE A 32 -12.60 5.70 -4.18
N ILE A 33 -11.29 5.89 -3.96
CA ILE A 33 -10.80 6.79 -2.91
C ILE A 33 -11.17 8.24 -3.23
N ASP A 34 -11.04 8.70 -4.48
CA ASP A 34 -11.34 10.09 -4.84
C ASP A 34 -12.84 10.39 -4.83
N GLN A 35 -13.67 9.43 -5.24
CA GLN A 35 -15.13 9.56 -5.16
C GLN A 35 -15.56 9.70 -3.70
N LEU A 36 -15.13 8.77 -2.83
CA LEU A 36 -15.46 8.82 -1.41
C LEU A 36 -14.90 10.08 -0.72
N ALA A 37 -13.71 10.56 -1.10
CA ALA A 37 -13.10 11.76 -0.52
C ALA A 37 -13.96 13.02 -0.72
N SER A 38 -14.83 13.06 -1.73
CA SER A 38 -15.75 14.20 -1.95
C SER A 38 -16.82 14.37 -0.87
N LEU A 39 -17.10 13.32 -0.07
CA LEU A 39 -17.97 13.39 1.12
C LEU A 39 -17.30 14.17 2.26
N GLY A 40 -15.96 14.14 2.32
CA GLY A 40 -15.15 14.66 3.41
C GLY A 40 -15.35 13.89 4.73
N TRP A 41 -14.38 13.96 5.63
CA TRP A 41 -14.55 13.43 6.99
C TRP A 41 -15.30 14.43 7.88
N PRO A 42 -16.25 13.99 8.74
CA PRO A 42 -16.63 12.60 9.05
C PRO A 42 -17.62 11.94 8.07
N GLY A 43 -18.14 12.66 7.07
CA GLY A 43 -19.19 12.17 6.16
C GLY A 43 -18.84 10.92 5.34
N GLN A 44 -17.55 10.64 5.17
CA GLN A 44 -17.02 9.45 4.49
C GLN A 44 -17.10 8.17 5.34
N ASP A 45 -17.16 8.26 6.68
CA ASP A 45 -17.07 7.12 7.61
C ASP A 45 -18.16 6.04 7.44
N PRO A 46 -19.43 6.37 7.14
CA PRO A 46 -20.44 5.33 6.89
C PRO A 46 -20.14 4.46 5.67
N GLU A 47 -19.44 5.02 4.67
CA GLU A 47 -19.18 4.36 3.39
C GLU A 47 -17.74 3.85 3.27
N ASN A 48 -16.83 4.27 4.16
CA ASN A 48 -15.41 3.93 4.09
C ASN A 48 -14.84 3.72 5.48
N PHE A 49 -14.61 2.46 5.83
CA PHE A 49 -14.06 2.11 7.12
C PHE A 49 -13.34 0.76 7.10
N TYR A 50 -12.47 0.58 8.07
CA TYR A 50 -11.80 -0.69 8.30
C TYR A 50 -12.62 -1.53 9.30
N PRO A 51 -13.12 -2.72 8.93
CA PRO A 51 -13.86 -3.57 9.85
C PRO A 51 -13.03 -3.90 11.10
N GLY A 52 -13.63 -3.70 12.28
CA GLY A 52 -12.99 -3.92 13.58
C GLY A 52 -12.20 -2.71 14.11
N ALA A 53 -12.20 -1.58 13.39
CA ALA A 53 -11.62 -0.32 13.87
C ALA A 53 -12.69 0.67 14.34
N GLY A 54 -12.34 1.48 15.35
CA GLY A 54 -13.23 2.53 15.86
C GLY A 54 -14.55 1.96 16.40
N ALA A 55 -15.67 2.44 15.87
CA ALA A 55 -17.02 2.02 16.24
C ALA A 55 -17.59 0.93 15.32
N HIS A 56 -16.83 0.47 14.34
CA HIS A 56 -17.28 -0.48 13.33
C HIS A 56 -17.00 -1.91 13.78
N ALA A 57 -18.01 -2.78 13.63
CA ALA A 57 -17.86 -4.19 13.98
C ALA A 57 -16.81 -4.87 13.09
N ASP A 58 -16.13 -5.88 13.63
CA ASP A 58 -15.24 -6.70 12.82
C ASP A 58 -16.06 -7.58 11.85
N SER A 59 -15.51 -7.82 10.67
CA SER A 59 -16.13 -8.60 9.61
C SER A 59 -15.08 -9.43 8.87
N ALA A 60 -15.41 -10.70 8.64
CA ALA A 60 -14.61 -11.59 7.80
C ALA A 60 -14.89 -11.38 6.30
N THR A 61 -15.98 -10.68 5.96
CA THR A 61 -16.37 -10.39 4.58
C THR A 61 -16.16 -8.92 4.28
N ALA A 62 -15.57 -8.63 3.11
CA ALA A 62 -15.50 -7.26 2.62
C ALA A 62 -16.72 -6.92 1.75
N THR A 63 -17.12 -5.65 1.82
CA THR A 63 -18.04 -5.01 0.89
C THR A 63 -17.29 -3.88 0.21
N VAL A 64 -16.94 -4.06 -1.07
CA VAL A 64 -16.36 -2.99 -1.89
C VAL A 64 -17.26 -2.78 -3.10
N VAL A 65 -17.77 -1.57 -3.24
CA VAL A 65 -18.72 -1.19 -4.30
C VAL A 65 -18.11 -0.06 -5.11
N TRP A 66 -17.82 -0.34 -6.38
CA TRP A 66 -17.56 0.70 -7.37
C TRP A 66 -18.90 1.25 -7.83
N GLY A 67 -19.16 2.50 -7.45
CA GLY A 67 -20.40 3.21 -7.71
C GLY A 67 -20.46 3.82 -9.10
N THR A 68 -21.27 4.86 -9.21
CA THR A 68 -21.37 5.70 -10.41
C THR A 68 -20.50 6.96 -10.20
N PRO A 69 -19.52 7.23 -11.08
CA PRO A 69 -18.69 8.42 -10.98
C PRO A 69 -19.53 9.71 -10.84
N GLY A 70 -19.19 10.54 -9.85
CA GLY A 70 -19.93 11.76 -9.51
C GLY A 70 -21.08 11.55 -8.51
N ASN A 71 -21.37 10.31 -8.12
CA ASN A 71 -22.29 9.99 -7.04
C ASN A 71 -21.54 9.26 -5.90
N PRO A 72 -20.90 9.99 -4.97
CA PRO A 72 -20.01 9.39 -3.98
C PRO A 72 -20.70 8.42 -3.03
N SER A 73 -21.97 8.64 -2.69
CA SER A 73 -22.78 7.75 -1.86
C SER A 73 -23.17 6.43 -2.54
N SER A 74 -22.74 6.20 -3.79
CA SER A 74 -22.87 4.90 -4.45
C SER A 74 -21.59 4.05 -4.39
N TYR A 75 -20.51 4.61 -3.85
CA TYR A 75 -19.27 3.88 -3.58
C TYR A 75 -19.23 3.42 -2.13
N GLN A 76 -18.57 2.31 -1.87
CA GLN A 76 -18.39 1.79 -0.52
C GLN A 76 -17.07 1.02 -0.40
N VAL A 77 -16.35 1.19 0.71
CA VAL A 77 -15.22 0.37 1.14
C VAL A 77 -15.40 -0.01 2.61
N GLU A 78 -15.95 -1.19 2.83
CA GLU A 78 -15.90 -1.92 4.10
C GLU A 78 -14.94 -3.10 3.90
N ALA A 79 -13.65 -2.87 4.09
CA ALA A 79 -12.64 -3.87 3.78
C ALA A 79 -11.35 -3.66 4.57
N LYS A 80 -10.71 -4.77 4.96
CA LYS A 80 -9.32 -4.77 5.43
C LYS A 80 -8.36 -4.69 4.24
N CYS A 81 -7.09 -4.34 4.48
CA CYS A 81 -6.06 -4.14 3.44
C CYS A 81 -6.05 -5.20 2.33
N ALA A 82 -5.89 -6.48 2.67
CA ALA A 82 -5.83 -7.56 1.68
C ALA A 82 -7.16 -7.75 0.91
N GLN A 83 -8.29 -7.54 1.57
CA GLN A 83 -9.60 -7.63 0.93
C GLN A 83 -9.81 -6.45 -0.05
N PHE A 84 -9.37 -5.26 0.33
CA PHE A 84 -9.41 -4.08 -0.54
C PHE A 84 -8.55 -4.31 -1.79
N LEU A 85 -7.31 -4.78 -1.64
CA LEU A 85 -6.46 -5.16 -2.77
C LEU A 85 -7.14 -6.21 -3.67
N THR A 86 -7.66 -7.29 -3.09
CA THR A 86 -8.35 -8.36 -3.83
C THR A 86 -9.50 -7.80 -4.68
N ALA A 87 -10.31 -6.93 -4.08
CA ALA A 87 -11.43 -6.30 -4.75
C ALA A 87 -10.95 -5.34 -5.85
N SER A 88 -9.91 -4.55 -5.59
CA SER A 88 -9.31 -3.63 -6.57
C SER A 88 -8.76 -4.38 -7.78
N MET A 89 -8.10 -5.52 -7.57
CA MET A 89 -7.66 -6.39 -8.67
C MET A 89 -8.85 -6.94 -9.47
N LYS A 90 -9.90 -7.43 -8.80
CA LYS A 90 -11.15 -7.91 -9.46
C LYS A 90 -11.83 -6.84 -10.30
N HIS A 91 -11.76 -5.59 -9.86
CA HIS A 91 -12.31 -4.46 -10.60
C HIS A 91 -11.42 -4.06 -11.77
N ALA A 92 -10.10 -4.00 -11.56
CA ALA A 92 -9.13 -3.56 -12.54
C ALA A 92 -8.88 -4.58 -13.68
N TYR A 93 -8.98 -5.87 -13.38
CA TYR A 93 -8.55 -6.94 -14.28
C TYR A 93 -9.59 -8.04 -14.44
N SER A 94 -9.91 -8.35 -15.70
CA SER A 94 -10.90 -9.41 -16.01
C SER A 94 -10.42 -10.83 -15.66
N TRP A 95 -9.11 -11.06 -15.57
CA TRP A 95 -8.52 -12.34 -15.20
C TRP A 95 -8.56 -12.60 -13.68
N ALA A 96 -8.64 -11.55 -12.85
CA ALA A 96 -8.54 -11.61 -11.40
C ALA A 96 -9.81 -12.18 -10.74
N THR A 97 -10.25 -13.36 -11.13
CA THR A 97 -11.48 -14.00 -10.64
C THR A 97 -11.27 -14.74 -9.32
N ASP A 98 -12.34 -15.06 -8.60
CA ASP A 98 -12.29 -15.94 -7.41
C ASP A 98 -11.58 -17.27 -7.69
N ALA A 99 -11.76 -17.81 -8.90
CA ALA A 99 -11.13 -19.04 -9.36
C ALA A 99 -9.62 -18.87 -9.56
N TRP A 100 -9.17 -17.73 -10.09
CA TRP A 100 -7.74 -17.42 -10.22
C TRP A 100 -7.07 -17.34 -8.85
N PHE A 101 -7.63 -16.57 -7.91
CA PHE A 101 -7.08 -16.47 -6.55
C PHE A 101 -7.07 -17.83 -5.82
N THR A 102 -8.11 -18.63 -6.00
CA THR A 102 -8.21 -19.96 -5.38
C THR A 102 -7.22 -20.95 -6.00
N SER A 103 -6.94 -20.83 -7.30
CA SER A 103 -5.97 -21.71 -7.98
C SER A 103 -4.54 -21.35 -7.61
N GLY A 104 -4.18 -20.05 -7.63
CA GLY A 104 -2.81 -19.60 -7.35
C GLY A 104 -2.46 -19.52 -5.86
N ILE A 105 -3.35 -18.95 -5.03
CA ILE A 105 -3.08 -18.71 -3.60
C ILE A 105 -3.77 -19.75 -2.69
N GLY A 106 -4.78 -20.47 -3.21
CA GLY A 106 -5.60 -21.39 -2.42
C GLY A 106 -6.79 -20.73 -1.72
N PHE A 107 -6.98 -19.42 -1.87
CA PHE A 107 -8.03 -18.67 -1.16
C PHE A 107 -8.74 -17.67 -2.08
N ARG A 108 -10.08 -17.62 -2.04
CA ARG A 108 -10.88 -16.62 -2.79
C ARG A 108 -10.68 -15.16 -2.34
N SER A 109 -10.23 -14.99 -1.10
CA SER A 109 -10.01 -13.71 -0.43
C SER A 109 -8.85 -13.89 0.56
N PRO A 110 -7.61 -13.89 0.07
CA PRO A 110 -6.44 -14.15 0.91
C PRO A 110 -6.24 -13.07 1.98
N THR A 111 -5.64 -13.45 3.10
CA THR A 111 -5.11 -12.51 4.09
C THR A 111 -3.76 -11.94 3.62
N SER A 112 -3.27 -10.88 4.27
CA SER A 112 -1.97 -10.28 3.93
C SER A 112 -0.81 -11.28 4.06
N GLU A 113 -0.84 -12.12 5.10
CA GLU A 113 0.13 -13.21 5.26
C GLU A 113 0.06 -14.22 4.11
N GLN A 114 -1.15 -14.61 3.67
CA GLN A 114 -1.31 -15.56 2.58
C GLN A 114 -0.81 -14.99 1.25
N TYR A 115 -1.03 -13.69 0.98
CA TYR A 115 -0.42 -13.02 -0.15
C TYR A 115 1.11 -13.02 -0.05
N TYR A 116 1.67 -12.67 1.10
CA TYR A 116 3.12 -12.68 1.31
C TYR A 116 3.71 -14.08 1.06
N ASP A 117 3.10 -15.12 1.63
CA ASP A 117 3.56 -16.50 1.48
C ASP A 117 3.47 -16.94 0.02
N ALA A 118 2.38 -16.62 -0.69
CA ALA A 118 2.24 -16.93 -2.11
C ALA A 118 3.28 -16.21 -2.98
N PHE A 119 3.50 -14.92 -2.75
CA PHE A 119 4.48 -14.14 -3.50
C PHE A 119 5.93 -14.55 -3.22
N THR A 120 6.19 -15.25 -2.11
CA THR A 120 7.55 -15.70 -1.76
C THR A 120 7.82 -17.16 -2.09
N ASP A 121 6.80 -17.94 -2.42
CA ASP A 121 6.95 -19.35 -2.80
C ASP A 121 7.51 -19.51 -4.23
N THR A 122 8.84 -19.47 -4.34
CA THR A 122 9.57 -19.68 -5.60
C THR A 122 9.86 -21.14 -5.91
N SER A 123 9.16 -22.08 -5.26
CA SER A 123 9.33 -23.50 -5.57
C SER A 123 8.73 -23.84 -6.94
N ALA A 124 9.26 -24.85 -7.62
CA ALA A 124 8.72 -25.28 -8.92
C ALA A 124 7.30 -25.86 -8.72
N GLY A 125 6.30 -25.29 -9.41
CA GLY A 125 4.89 -25.57 -9.15
C GLY A 125 4.37 -25.02 -7.81
N GLY A 126 5.03 -24.01 -7.26
CA GLY A 126 4.58 -23.25 -6.10
C GLY A 126 3.62 -22.12 -6.48
N ALA A 127 3.08 -21.42 -5.48
CA ALA A 127 2.04 -20.41 -5.69
C ALA A 127 2.45 -19.27 -6.64
N LEU A 128 3.70 -18.78 -6.55
CA LEU A 128 4.17 -17.73 -7.46
C LEU A 128 4.26 -18.22 -8.90
N ASP A 129 4.64 -19.49 -9.12
CA ASP A 129 4.69 -20.11 -10.45
C ASP A 129 3.28 -20.19 -11.04
N ASP A 130 2.29 -20.60 -10.23
CA ASP A 130 0.88 -20.67 -10.62
C ASP A 130 0.25 -19.30 -10.93
N MET A 131 0.83 -18.21 -10.43
CA MET A 131 0.38 -16.82 -10.62
C MET A 131 1.21 -16.05 -11.66
N SER A 132 2.23 -16.68 -12.24
CA SER A 132 3.24 -16.02 -13.08
C SER A 132 2.70 -15.46 -14.40
N ASP A 133 1.46 -15.78 -14.76
CA ASP A 133 0.75 -15.17 -15.88
C ASP A 133 0.41 -13.69 -15.63
N HIS A 134 0.21 -13.31 -14.36
CA HIS A 134 -0.26 -11.97 -13.98
C HIS A 134 0.48 -11.32 -12.79
N VAL A 135 1.49 -11.99 -12.24
CA VAL A 135 2.30 -11.50 -11.13
C VAL A 135 3.78 -11.74 -11.42
N ASP A 136 4.54 -10.65 -11.50
CA ASP A 136 6.01 -10.71 -11.53
C ASP A 136 6.59 -10.34 -10.17
N ARG A 137 7.64 -11.05 -9.77
CA ARG A 137 8.41 -10.72 -8.57
C ARG A 137 9.82 -10.34 -8.98
N PRO A 138 10.17 -9.03 -8.95
CA PRO A 138 11.51 -8.58 -9.29
C PRO A 138 12.58 -9.27 -8.43
N SER A 139 13.48 -10.05 -9.02
CA SER A 139 14.44 -10.89 -8.27
C SER A 139 15.38 -10.09 -7.34
N ALA A 140 15.65 -8.83 -7.69
CA ALA A 140 16.50 -7.96 -6.91
C ALA A 140 15.81 -7.47 -5.62
N GLN A 141 14.48 -7.32 -5.64
CA GLN A 141 13.66 -6.78 -4.57
C GLN A 141 14.20 -5.45 -4.03
N ARG A 142 14.59 -4.54 -4.94
CA ARG A 142 15.09 -3.22 -4.55
C ARG A 142 13.94 -2.26 -4.34
N VAL A 143 14.04 -1.43 -3.31
CA VAL A 143 13.03 -0.37 -3.06
C VAL A 143 12.97 0.63 -4.22
N SER A 144 14.09 0.86 -4.92
CA SER A 144 14.16 1.71 -6.11
C SER A 144 13.42 1.16 -7.33
N ASP A 145 13.10 -0.13 -7.34
CA ASP A 145 12.43 -0.79 -8.48
C ASP A 145 10.90 -0.63 -8.38
N LEU A 146 10.39 -0.32 -7.18
CA LEU A 146 8.99 0.00 -6.94
C LEU A 146 8.54 1.18 -7.80
N HIS A 147 7.35 1.06 -8.36
CA HIS A 147 6.72 2.07 -9.19
C HIS A 147 5.21 2.09 -8.95
N ALA A 148 4.51 3.04 -9.58
CA ALA A 148 3.06 3.12 -9.44
C ALA A 148 2.42 1.81 -9.93
N GLY A 149 1.66 1.13 -9.08
CA GLY A 149 1.03 -0.17 -9.36
C GLY A 149 1.74 -1.37 -8.77
N SER A 150 3.02 -1.25 -8.35
CA SER A 150 3.67 -2.29 -7.56
C SER A 150 2.89 -2.55 -6.27
N VAL A 151 2.80 -3.81 -5.85
CA VAL A 151 2.19 -4.23 -4.60
C VAL A 151 3.27 -4.52 -3.58
N ILE A 152 3.10 -3.99 -2.36
CA ILE A 152 3.91 -4.31 -1.20
C ILE A 152 3.07 -5.19 -0.28
N ALA A 153 3.52 -6.42 -0.05
CA ALA A 153 2.96 -7.32 0.95
C ALA A 153 3.91 -7.38 2.16
N VAL A 154 3.37 -7.12 3.35
CA VAL A 154 4.09 -7.22 4.62
C VAL A 154 3.45 -8.31 5.46
N LYS A 155 4.26 -9.22 6.02
CA LYS A 155 3.80 -10.24 6.98
C LYS A 155 4.22 -9.85 8.38
N TYR A 156 3.37 -10.05 9.39
CA TYR A 156 3.69 -9.73 10.78
C TYR A 156 4.12 -10.98 11.54
N LEU A 157 5.39 -11.04 11.94
CA LEU A 157 5.95 -12.15 12.72
C LEU A 157 6.11 -11.82 14.21
N ASP A 158 6.05 -10.53 14.56
CA ASP A 158 6.25 -10.03 15.93
C ASP A 158 5.03 -10.24 16.86
N GLY A 159 3.88 -10.64 16.31
CA GLY A 159 2.64 -10.85 17.05
C GLY A 159 2.08 -9.60 17.75
N SER A 160 2.58 -8.42 17.39
CA SER A 160 2.32 -7.17 18.12
C SER A 160 0.97 -6.53 17.81
N ASP A 161 0.37 -6.85 16.65
CA ASP A 161 -0.82 -6.16 16.13
C ASP A 161 -2.14 -6.93 16.38
N GLY A 162 -2.30 -7.51 17.58
CA GLY A 162 -3.61 -7.96 18.08
C GLY A 162 -4.31 -9.04 17.24
N GLY A 163 -3.55 -9.86 16.52
CA GLY A 163 -4.07 -10.89 15.60
C GLY A 163 -4.11 -10.48 14.12
N ALA A 164 -3.68 -9.25 13.78
CA ALA A 164 -3.39 -8.90 12.39
C ALA A 164 -2.23 -9.74 11.85
N THR A 165 -2.36 -10.23 10.62
CA THR A 165 -1.38 -11.14 10.00
C THR A 165 -0.39 -10.43 9.08
N GLY A 166 -0.65 -9.16 8.75
CA GLY A 166 0.17 -8.39 7.84
C GLY A 166 -0.55 -7.19 7.25
N HIS A 167 0.04 -6.58 6.23
CA HIS A 167 -0.50 -5.43 5.53
C HIS A 167 -0.24 -5.49 4.03
N MET A 168 -1.17 -4.95 3.23
CA MET A 168 -1.12 -4.92 1.78
C MET A 168 -1.31 -3.49 1.29
N MET A 169 -0.45 -3.05 0.37
CA MET A 169 -0.44 -1.68 -0.13
C MET A 169 -0.15 -1.68 -1.63
N VAL A 170 -0.77 -0.76 -2.36
CA VAL A 170 -0.42 -0.45 -3.75
C VAL A 170 0.39 0.84 -3.78
N VAL A 171 1.54 0.80 -4.44
CA VAL A 171 2.41 1.95 -4.59
C VAL A 171 1.79 2.96 -5.56
N GLN A 172 1.82 4.23 -5.17
CA GLN A 172 1.41 5.38 -5.98
C GLN A 172 2.62 6.14 -6.52
N SER A 173 3.67 6.26 -5.70
CA SER A 173 4.94 6.87 -6.10
C SER A 173 6.05 6.55 -5.11
N VAL A 174 7.30 6.57 -5.58
CA VAL A 174 8.50 6.35 -4.75
C VAL A 174 9.46 7.52 -4.98
N ALA A 175 10.03 8.05 -3.90
CA ALA A 175 11.06 9.07 -3.97
C ALA A 175 12.17 8.78 -2.96
N PRO A 176 13.46 8.93 -3.34
CA PRO A 176 14.54 8.94 -2.37
C PRO A 176 14.28 9.95 -1.26
N PHE A 177 14.57 9.55 -0.04
CA PHE A 177 14.41 10.35 1.16
C PHE A 177 15.63 10.16 2.07
N GLU A 178 15.88 11.13 2.94
CA GLU A 178 16.98 11.07 3.89
C GLU A 178 16.48 11.57 5.25
N ARG A 179 16.31 10.66 6.20
CA ARG A 179 15.84 10.96 7.56
C ARG A 179 16.97 11.07 8.57
N ASP A 180 17.94 10.16 8.52
CA ASP A 180 18.89 9.93 9.61
C ASP A 180 20.36 10.24 9.26
N GLY A 181 20.69 10.45 7.97
CA GLY A 181 22.04 10.74 7.50
C GLY A 181 22.94 9.51 7.42
N ASN A 182 22.40 8.30 7.55
CA ASN A 182 23.19 7.08 7.60
C ASN A 182 23.61 6.62 6.20
N SER A 183 24.89 6.82 5.87
CA SER A 183 25.47 6.41 4.58
C SER A 183 25.46 4.90 4.29
N ALA A 184 25.21 4.05 5.29
CA ALA A 184 25.06 2.60 5.07
C ALA A 184 23.66 2.23 4.53
N THR A 185 22.73 3.17 4.56
CA THR A 185 21.33 2.95 4.16
C THR A 185 20.88 4.01 3.15
N GLN A 186 19.90 3.67 2.34
CA GLN A 186 19.13 4.63 1.55
C GLN A 186 17.68 4.52 1.96
N GLU A 187 17.05 5.65 2.26
CA GLU A 187 15.63 5.66 2.60
C GLU A 187 14.78 6.17 1.44
N TYR A 188 13.51 5.77 1.46
CA TYR A 188 12.54 6.13 0.45
C TYR A 188 11.23 6.53 1.10
N ALA A 189 10.66 7.65 0.65
CA ALA A 189 9.26 7.97 0.91
C ALA A 189 8.41 7.26 -0.15
N VAL A 190 7.58 6.32 0.29
CA VAL A 190 6.72 5.52 -0.59
C VAL A 190 5.28 5.91 -0.33
N ARG A 191 4.69 6.58 -1.32
CA ARG A 191 3.28 6.94 -1.31
C ARG A 191 2.48 5.71 -1.66
N VAL A 192 1.53 5.33 -0.80
CA VAL A 192 0.71 4.13 -0.97
C VAL A 192 -0.78 4.45 -0.91
N SER A 193 -1.55 3.59 -1.53
CA SER A 193 -2.99 3.44 -1.34
C SER A 193 -3.25 2.09 -0.67
N ASP A 194 -4.13 2.08 0.32
CA ASP A 194 -4.42 0.91 1.13
C ASP A 194 -5.73 1.11 1.92
N SER A 195 -6.20 0.04 2.59
CA SER A 195 -7.19 0.16 3.67
C SER A 195 -6.57 -0.24 5.01
N THR A 196 -6.54 0.68 5.98
CA THR A 196 -5.94 0.45 7.31
C THR A 196 -6.83 0.95 8.45
N SER A 197 -6.67 0.33 9.62
CA SER A 197 -7.23 0.80 10.89
C SER A 197 -6.48 2.00 11.47
N ALA A 198 -5.23 2.20 11.05
CA ALA A 198 -4.32 3.26 11.51
C ALA A 198 -3.63 3.88 10.29
N PRO A 199 -4.03 5.10 9.86
CA PRO A 199 -3.47 5.81 8.71
C PRO A 199 -1.95 5.98 8.72
N HIS A 200 -1.36 6.07 7.53
CA HIS A 200 0.10 6.14 7.33
C HIS A 200 0.56 7.57 7.06
N GLY A 201 1.39 8.11 7.95
CA GLY A 201 1.88 9.47 7.86
C GLY A 201 1.25 10.37 8.91
N VAL A 202 1.13 11.65 8.60
CA VAL A 202 1.02 12.66 9.67
C VAL A 202 -0.42 13.10 9.83
N ALA A 203 -1.04 12.68 10.94
CA ALA A 203 -2.33 13.19 11.39
C ALA A 203 -2.29 14.69 11.70
N TYR A 204 -1.34 15.07 12.56
CA TYR A 204 -1.28 16.39 13.17
C TYR A 204 -0.01 17.12 12.74
N SER A 205 -0.13 18.03 11.79
CA SER A 205 0.93 19.00 11.59
C SER A 205 0.45 20.33 11.03
N SER A 206 1.10 21.40 11.48
CA SER A 206 1.06 22.70 10.80
C SER A 206 1.54 22.54 9.36
N LYS A 207 1.02 23.36 8.42
CA LYS A 207 1.55 23.48 7.05
C LYS A 207 3.05 23.78 7.01
N THR A 208 3.60 24.35 8.08
CA THR A 208 5.03 24.68 8.21
C THR A 208 5.87 23.53 8.76
N SER A 209 5.25 22.44 9.20
CA SER A 209 5.97 21.27 9.68
C SER A 209 6.63 20.53 8.51
N PRO A 210 7.86 20.01 8.68
CA PRO A 210 8.47 19.16 7.66
C PRO A 210 7.63 17.91 7.37
N HIS A 211 6.78 17.51 8.32
CA HIS A 211 5.89 16.37 8.23
C HIS A 211 4.67 16.59 7.30
N TRP A 212 4.31 17.84 7.02
CA TRP A 212 3.09 18.19 6.28
C TRP A 212 3.03 17.61 4.86
N ALA A 213 4.19 17.46 4.22
CA ALA A 213 4.28 16.88 2.88
C ALA A 213 3.82 15.41 2.82
N PHE A 214 3.72 14.74 3.96
CA PHE A 214 3.46 13.30 4.10
C PHE A 214 2.18 13.01 4.88
N ARG A 215 1.17 13.88 4.73
CA ARG A 215 -0.15 13.68 5.34
C ARG A 215 -0.90 12.51 4.71
N ASP A 216 -1.63 11.76 5.53
CA ASP A 216 -2.62 10.78 5.05
C ASP A 216 -3.91 11.50 4.61
N THR A 217 -4.70 10.88 3.73
CA THR A 217 -6.01 11.40 3.31
C THR A 217 -7.12 11.09 4.32
N ARG A 218 -6.92 10.18 5.27
CA ARG A 218 -7.88 9.75 6.28
C ARG A 218 -7.79 10.58 7.56
N VAL A 219 -7.74 11.89 7.41
CA VAL A 219 -7.59 12.83 8.53
C VAL A 219 -8.68 13.89 8.42
N GLU A 220 -9.43 14.07 9.51
CA GLU A 220 -10.35 15.19 9.68
C GLU A 220 -9.60 16.42 10.21
N GLY A 221 -10.02 17.60 9.76
CA GLY A 221 -9.57 18.86 10.32
C GLY A 221 -8.80 19.74 9.34
N SER A 222 -8.70 21.02 9.70
CA SER A 222 -7.88 22.02 9.02
C SER A 222 -6.55 22.21 9.77
N PRO A 223 -5.49 22.73 9.12
CA PRO A 223 -4.20 22.95 9.74
C PRO A 223 -4.33 23.69 11.09
N GLY A 224 -3.83 23.08 12.17
CA GLY A 224 -3.82 23.68 13.51
C GLY A 224 -5.05 23.42 14.39
N LEU A 225 -6.05 22.67 13.92
CA LEU A 225 -7.18 22.19 14.73
C LEU A 225 -7.18 20.67 14.84
N ALA A 226 -7.93 20.13 15.81
CA ALA A 226 -7.96 18.71 16.17
C ALA A 226 -8.01 17.79 14.94
N THR A 227 -7.08 16.83 14.89
CA THR A 227 -6.91 15.90 13.78
C THR A 227 -7.35 14.52 14.22
N LYS A 228 -8.61 14.18 13.93
CA LYS A 228 -9.08 12.82 14.10
C LYS A 228 -8.63 12.01 12.89
N GLU A 229 -7.96 10.90 13.16
CA GLU A 229 -7.67 9.89 12.14
C GLU A 229 -8.88 8.99 11.97
N TRP A 230 -9.12 8.61 10.72
CA TRP A 230 -10.18 7.71 10.31
C TRP A 230 -9.59 6.44 9.72
N SER A 231 -10.34 5.35 9.80
CA SER A 231 -9.94 4.09 9.21
C SER A 231 -10.53 3.90 7.81
N GLY A 232 -10.10 2.86 7.10
CA GLY A 232 -10.64 2.48 5.79
C GLY A 232 -9.67 2.78 4.65
N ALA A 233 -10.17 2.79 3.42
CA ALA A 233 -9.39 3.08 2.24
C ALA A 233 -8.94 4.54 2.19
N GLY A 234 -7.68 4.74 1.81
CA GLY A 234 -7.10 6.05 1.71
C GLY A 234 -5.71 5.97 1.16
N ARG A 235 -4.99 7.08 1.29
CA ARG A 235 -3.63 7.15 0.80
C ARG A 235 -2.75 7.77 1.88
N GLY A 236 -1.67 7.08 2.24
CA GLY A 236 -0.62 7.58 3.14
C GLY A 236 0.81 7.46 2.61
N THR A 237 1.80 7.83 3.42
CA THR A 237 3.23 7.67 3.06
C THR A 237 3.95 6.87 4.12
N ILE A 238 4.46 5.70 3.72
CA ILE A 238 5.38 4.91 4.52
C ILE A 238 6.83 5.27 4.16
N PHE A 239 7.75 4.95 5.05
CA PHE A 239 9.18 5.19 4.82
C PHE A 239 9.90 3.85 4.87
N ILE A 240 10.53 3.46 3.77
CA ILE A 240 11.27 2.21 3.68
C ILE A 240 12.76 2.51 3.70
N GLN A 241 13.48 1.88 4.63
CA GLN A 241 14.93 1.89 4.65
C GLN A 241 15.45 0.70 3.85
N ALA A 242 16.49 0.93 3.06
CA ALA A 242 17.18 -0.09 2.27
C ALA A 242 18.67 -0.09 2.56
N ASP A 243 19.30 -1.25 2.41
CA ASP A 243 20.76 -1.36 2.41
C ASP A 243 21.34 -0.62 1.20
N ALA A 244 22.32 0.27 1.43
CA ALA A 244 22.83 1.16 0.38
C ALA A 244 23.54 0.43 -0.77
N LEU A 245 24.01 -0.81 -0.55
CA LEU A 245 24.73 -1.59 -1.55
C LEU A 245 23.78 -2.45 -2.41
N THR A 246 22.86 -3.15 -1.75
CA THR A 246 21.96 -4.11 -2.37
C THR A 246 20.63 -3.50 -2.77
N GLY A 247 20.25 -2.35 -2.21
CA GLY A 247 18.95 -1.70 -2.40
C GLY A 247 17.77 -2.46 -1.79
N ARG A 248 18.03 -3.58 -1.10
CA ARG A 248 17.00 -4.41 -0.47
C ARG A 248 16.50 -3.77 0.83
N PRO A 249 15.21 -3.91 1.17
CA PRO A 249 14.66 -3.34 2.38
C PRO A 249 15.30 -3.93 3.64
N THR A 250 15.60 -3.07 4.61
CA THR A 250 16.04 -3.44 5.97
C THR A 250 14.92 -3.27 6.99
N GLY A 251 13.93 -2.42 6.69
CA GLY A 251 12.74 -2.21 7.51
C GLY A 251 11.96 -0.97 7.05
N HIS A 252 10.98 -0.57 7.85
CA HIS A 252 10.13 0.59 7.55
C HIS A 252 9.58 1.30 8.78
N TRP A 253 9.04 2.49 8.54
CA TRP A 253 8.14 3.22 9.45
C TRP A 253 6.79 3.43 8.74
N TRP A 254 5.67 3.35 9.47
CA TRP A 254 4.36 3.61 8.86
C TRP A 254 4.12 5.11 8.61
N GLY A 255 4.91 6.00 9.21
CA GLY A 255 4.85 7.42 8.93
C GLY A 255 6.11 8.19 9.32
N ARG A 256 6.25 9.42 8.80
CA ARG A 256 7.43 10.26 9.08
C ARG A 256 7.56 10.63 10.57
N ASN A 257 6.43 10.78 11.22
CA ASN A 257 6.29 11.12 12.63
C ASN A 257 6.37 9.90 13.56
N GLU A 258 6.50 8.69 13.02
CA GLU A 258 6.55 7.49 13.85
C GLU A 258 7.97 7.19 14.32
N ALA A 259 8.09 6.85 15.61
CA ALA A 259 9.34 6.49 16.23
C ALA A 259 9.70 5.00 16.04
N ALA A 260 8.70 4.12 15.92
CA ALA A 260 8.90 2.68 15.85
C ALA A 260 9.42 2.29 14.46
N PHE A 261 10.60 1.67 14.41
CA PHE A 261 11.13 1.05 13.21
C PHE A 261 10.80 -0.43 13.21
N HIS A 262 10.21 -0.91 12.12
CA HIS A 262 9.86 -2.31 11.92
C HIS A 262 10.88 -2.97 11.00
N THR A 263 11.73 -3.82 11.58
CA THR A 263 12.76 -4.53 10.80
C THR A 263 12.14 -5.58 9.89
N VAL A 264 12.81 -5.94 8.80
CA VAL A 264 12.36 -7.06 7.95
C VAL A 264 12.45 -8.43 8.63
N ALA A 265 13.14 -8.53 9.78
CA ALA A 265 13.13 -9.76 10.58
C ALA A 265 11.78 -9.95 11.31
N ASP A 266 11.18 -8.85 11.76
CA ASP A 266 9.90 -8.83 12.48
C ASP A 266 8.71 -8.70 11.52
N ARG A 267 8.89 -7.88 10.49
CA ARG A 267 7.89 -7.55 9.47
C ARG A 267 8.49 -7.62 8.08
N PRO A 268 8.77 -8.84 7.56
CA PRO A 268 9.33 -8.98 6.23
C PRO A 268 8.37 -8.45 5.17
N MET A 269 8.92 -7.95 4.07
CA MET A 269 8.17 -7.41 2.93
C MET A 269 8.60 -8.07 1.63
N VAL A 270 7.67 -8.19 0.69
CA VAL A 270 7.90 -8.62 -0.69
C VAL A 270 7.22 -7.65 -1.64
N PHE A 271 7.89 -7.36 -2.75
CA PHE A 271 7.43 -6.48 -3.80
C PHE A 271 7.09 -7.32 -5.02
N VAL A 272 5.91 -7.10 -5.59
CA VAL A 272 5.49 -7.71 -6.85
C VAL A 272 4.85 -6.67 -7.75
N ASP A 273 4.90 -6.92 -9.04
CA ASP A 273 4.21 -6.14 -10.06
C ASP A 273 3.04 -6.96 -10.60
N ILE A 274 1.90 -6.30 -10.79
CA ILE A 274 0.69 -6.93 -11.32
C ILE A 274 0.62 -6.64 -12.82
N THR A 275 0.52 -7.68 -13.64
CA THR A 275 0.55 -7.59 -15.10
C THR A 275 -0.82 -7.87 -15.71
N ARG A 276 -1.05 -7.37 -16.93
CA ARG A 276 -2.35 -7.47 -17.63
C ARG A 276 -2.67 -8.86 -18.16
#